data_AF-A0A3B4B2T8-F1
#
_entry.id   AF-A0A3B4B2T8-F1
#
_cell.length_a   1.000
_cell.length_b   1.000
_cell.length_c   1.000
_cell.angle_alpha   90.00
_cell.angle_beta   90.00
_cell.angle_gamma   90.00
#
_symmetry.space_group_name_H-M   'P 1'
#
loop_
_entity.id
_entity.type
_entity.pdbx_description
1 polymer ?
#
loop_
_entity_poly.entity_id
_entity_poly.type
_entity_poly.pdbx_seq_one_letter_code
_entity_poly.pdbx_strand_id
1 'polypeptide(L)'
;MRSVYRLEAYTKVFFLREIVTPGPFPHLHLNGSVFKWDYPESWEKPCSFFSLLFHVKVVRNGEDCHSNNPLDEKNISKTEYPIDPIIIKPKRFVFCLRAQDKHTEGPWSHWILIKSKKNKTKHLTIIFLKLNALHYQKDKIK
;
A
#
# COMPACT_ATOMS: atom_id res chain seq x y z
N MET A 1 25.59 -52.91 -8.92
CA MET A 1 24.52 -52.31 -8.09
C MET A 1 23.64 -51.47 -9.02
N ARG A 2 22.43 -51.93 -9.37
CA ARG A 2 21.51 -51.18 -10.24
C ARG A 2 20.64 -50.27 -9.37
N SER A 3 20.79 -48.96 -9.54
CA SER A 3 19.90 -47.98 -8.91
C SER A 3 18.52 -48.07 -9.58
N VAL A 4 17.50 -48.40 -8.80
CA VAL A 4 16.10 -48.45 -9.24
C VAL A 4 15.47 -47.10 -8.90
N TYR A 5 15.37 -46.22 -9.88
CA TYR A 5 14.63 -44.97 -9.72
C TYR A 5 13.14 -45.25 -9.94
N ARG A 6 12.31 -44.99 -8.93
CA ARG A 6 10.85 -45.09 -9.03
C ARG A 6 10.32 -43.76 -9.54
N LEU A 7 9.79 -43.72 -10.76
CA LEU A 7 9.16 -42.53 -11.31
C LEU A 7 7.74 -42.43 -10.74
N GLU A 8 7.48 -41.46 -9.87
CA GLU A 8 6.14 -41.20 -9.35
C GLU A 8 5.45 -40.15 -10.22
N ALA A 9 4.38 -40.56 -10.90
CA ALA A 9 3.55 -39.66 -11.69
C ALA A 9 2.49 -39.02 -10.79
N TYR A 10 2.72 -37.75 -10.42
CA TYR A 10 1.75 -36.96 -9.66
C TYR A 10 0.96 -36.05 -10.60
N THR A 11 -0.34 -36.29 -10.71
CA THR A 11 -1.28 -35.38 -11.40
C THR A 11 -2.10 -34.63 -10.36
N LYS A 12 -2.08 -33.30 -10.41
CA LYS A 12 -2.91 -32.43 -9.55
C LYS A 12 -3.86 -31.61 -10.41
N VAL A 13 -5.15 -31.69 -10.10
CA VAL A 13 -6.21 -30.86 -10.70
C VAL A 13 -6.47 -29.67 -9.78
N PHE A 14 -6.66 -28.48 -10.35
CA PHE A 14 -6.96 -27.26 -9.61
C PHE A 14 -7.92 -26.39 -10.42
N PHE A 15 -8.68 -25.54 -9.72
CA PHE A 15 -9.44 -24.47 -10.36
C PHE A 15 -8.67 -23.16 -10.32
N LEU A 16 -8.83 -22.30 -11.33
CA LEU A 16 -8.15 -21.00 -11.37
C LEU A 16 -8.43 -20.14 -10.12
N ARG A 17 -9.67 -20.16 -9.63
CA ARG A 17 -10.08 -19.43 -8.41
C ARG A 17 -9.26 -19.79 -7.17
N GLU A 18 -8.67 -20.98 -7.14
CA GLU A 18 -7.89 -21.50 -6.00
C GLU A 18 -6.43 -21.06 -6.03
N ILE A 19 -5.96 -20.53 -7.17
CA ILE A 19 -4.54 -20.22 -7.40
C ILE A 19 -4.29 -18.76 -7.81
N VAL A 20 -5.33 -18.05 -8.23
CA VAL A 20 -5.20 -16.64 -8.64
C VAL A 20 -4.86 -15.78 -7.41
N THR A 21 -3.74 -15.06 -7.52
CA THR A 21 -3.32 -14.05 -6.53
C THR A 21 -3.25 -12.69 -7.21
N PRO A 22 -3.76 -11.62 -6.57
CA PRO A 22 -3.61 -10.27 -7.10
C PRO A 22 -2.15 -9.84 -7.22
N GLY A 23 -1.86 -9.07 -8.27
CA GLY A 23 -0.53 -8.50 -8.51
C GLY A 23 -0.18 -7.35 -7.55
N PRO A 24 0.99 -6.71 -7.75
CA PRO A 24 1.42 -5.59 -6.92
C PRO A 24 0.56 -4.32 -7.15
N PHE A 25 0.39 -3.51 -6.10
CA PHE A 25 -0.41 -2.27 -6.16
C PHE A 25 0.45 -1.08 -6.61
N PRO A 26 0.17 -0.47 -7.78
CA PRO A 26 0.82 0.76 -8.18
C PRO A 26 0.34 1.93 -7.32
N HIS A 27 1.17 2.98 -7.27
CA HIS A 27 0.84 4.27 -6.67
C HIS A 27 0.37 4.24 -5.20
N LEU A 28 0.79 3.26 -4.39
CA LEU A 28 0.50 3.30 -2.96
C LEU A 28 1.21 4.50 -2.30
N HIS A 29 0.43 5.46 -1.81
CA HIS A 29 0.95 6.70 -1.21
C HIS A 29 0.12 7.15 -0.01
N LEU A 30 0.73 7.97 0.84
CA LEU A 30 0.07 8.62 1.98
C LEU A 30 -0.23 10.07 1.62
N ASN A 31 -1.51 10.44 1.58
CA ASN A 31 -1.96 11.81 1.43
C ASN A 31 -2.54 12.32 2.76
N GLY A 32 -1.78 13.14 3.48
CA GLY A 32 -2.14 13.57 4.83
C GLY A 32 -2.21 12.39 5.81
N SER A 33 -3.42 12.01 6.21
CA SER A 33 -3.70 10.87 7.08
C SER A 33 -4.41 9.71 6.36
N VAL A 34 -4.46 9.72 5.03
CA VAL A 34 -5.18 8.72 4.23
C VAL A 34 -4.22 8.03 3.27
N PHE A 35 -4.10 6.71 3.40
CA PHE A 35 -3.43 5.89 2.38
C PHE A 35 -4.34 5.68 1.19
N LYS A 36 -3.79 5.80 -0.01
CA LYS A 36 -4.48 5.54 -1.27
C LYS A 36 -3.62 4.68 -2.18
N TRP A 37 -4.26 3.77 -2.91
CA TRP A 37 -3.64 2.90 -3.89
C TRP A 37 -4.56 2.67 -5.08
N ASP A 38 -4.02 2.12 -6.15
CA ASP A 38 -4.81 1.68 -7.31
C ASP A 38 -4.90 0.16 -7.35
N TYR A 39 -5.83 -0.35 -8.16
CA TYR A 39 -5.85 -1.78 -8.47
C TYR A 39 -4.57 -2.18 -9.23
N PRO A 40 -4.07 -3.41 -9.06
CA PRO A 40 -2.96 -3.91 -9.85
C PRO A 40 -3.30 -3.84 -11.35
N GLU A 41 -2.37 -3.38 -12.18
CA GLU A 41 -2.59 -3.32 -13.63
C GLU A 41 -2.83 -4.70 -14.24
N SER A 42 -2.20 -5.72 -13.65
CA SER A 42 -2.35 -7.12 -14.04
C SER A 42 -3.67 -7.76 -13.57
N TRP A 43 -4.53 -7.03 -12.87
CA TRP A 43 -5.81 -7.55 -12.39
C TRP A 43 -6.90 -7.43 -13.44
N GLU A 44 -7.82 -8.39 -13.44
CA GLU A 44 -8.89 -8.48 -14.43
C GLU A 44 -9.86 -7.30 -14.36
N LYS A 45 -10.40 -6.93 -15.53
CA LYS A 45 -11.34 -5.81 -15.70
C LYS A 45 -12.67 -6.32 -16.22
N PRO A 46 -13.80 -5.71 -15.83
CA PRO A 46 -13.90 -4.50 -15.02
C PRO A 46 -13.73 -4.76 -13.52
N CYS A 47 -13.11 -3.82 -12.78
CA CYS A 47 -12.89 -3.93 -11.33
C CYS A 47 -14.19 -3.95 -10.52
N SER A 48 -15.33 -3.60 -11.13
CA SER A 48 -16.66 -3.75 -10.53
C SER A 48 -17.10 -5.21 -10.45
N PHE A 49 -16.65 -6.06 -11.38
CA PHE A 49 -16.93 -7.48 -11.41
C PHE A 49 -15.82 -8.29 -10.72
N PHE A 50 -14.57 -8.07 -11.13
CA PHE A 50 -13.39 -8.66 -10.49
C PHE A 50 -12.96 -7.81 -9.31
N SER A 51 -13.80 -7.73 -8.29
CA SER A 51 -13.54 -6.85 -7.15
C SER A 51 -12.56 -7.49 -6.15
N LEU A 52 -11.68 -6.66 -5.58
CA LEU A 52 -10.68 -7.08 -4.60
C LEU A 52 -11.15 -6.76 -3.18
N LEU A 53 -10.77 -7.65 -2.25
CA LEU A 53 -10.75 -7.40 -0.82
C LEU A 53 -9.31 -7.08 -0.41
N PHE A 54 -9.11 -5.93 0.23
CA PHE A 54 -7.82 -5.49 0.72
C PHE A 54 -7.70 -5.78 2.20
N HIS A 55 -6.57 -6.35 2.61
CA HIS A 55 -6.18 -6.47 4.01
C HIS A 55 -5.13 -5.41 4.30
N VAL A 56 -5.50 -4.45 5.14
CA VAL A 56 -4.62 -3.38 5.59
C VAL A 56 -4.20 -3.64 7.02
N LYS A 57 -2.93 -3.37 7.29
CA LYS A 57 -2.36 -3.52 8.63
C LYS A 57 -1.35 -2.42 8.89
N VAL A 58 -1.44 -1.80 10.05
CA VAL A 58 -0.48 -0.79 10.52
C VAL A 58 0.26 -1.38 11.71
N VAL A 59 1.57 -1.49 11.60
CA VAL A 59 2.42 -2.04 12.67
C VAL A 59 3.45 -1.01 13.11
N ARG A 60 4.04 -1.25 14.28
CA ARG A 60 5.10 -0.38 14.81
C ARG A 60 6.34 -0.44 13.92
N ASN A 61 7.11 0.65 13.91
CA ASN A 61 8.38 0.64 13.19
C ASN A 61 9.35 -0.38 13.79
N GLY A 62 9.88 -1.26 12.95
CA GLY A 62 10.76 -2.37 13.36
C GLY A 62 10.06 -3.73 13.34
N GLU A 63 8.73 -3.74 13.28
CA GLU A 63 7.94 -4.96 13.08
C GLU A 63 7.68 -5.20 11.59
N ASP A 64 7.38 -6.45 11.26
CA ASP A 64 6.95 -6.87 9.92
C ASP A 64 5.42 -6.99 9.82
N CYS A 65 4.92 -7.23 8.61
CA CYS A 65 3.49 -7.38 8.34
C CYS A 65 2.86 -8.66 8.92
N HIS A 66 3.67 -9.58 9.46
CA HIS A 66 3.24 -10.79 10.14
C HIS A 66 3.13 -10.60 11.67
N SER A 67 3.46 -9.42 12.20
CA SER A 67 3.29 -9.10 13.62
C SER A 67 1.85 -9.36 14.10
N ASN A 68 1.71 -10.02 15.24
CA ASN A 68 0.41 -10.32 15.86
C ASN A 68 -0.17 -9.13 16.65
N ASN A 69 0.59 -8.04 16.79
CA ASN A 69 0.19 -6.87 17.57
C ASN A 69 0.12 -5.61 16.70
N PRO A 70 -0.77 -5.58 15.68
CA PRO A 70 -0.97 -4.36 14.91
C PRO A 70 -1.47 -3.22 15.78
N LEU A 71 -1.09 -2.01 15.39
CA LEU A 71 -1.71 -0.79 15.87
C LEU A 71 -3.13 -0.65 15.30
N ASP A 72 -3.34 -1.17 14.09
CA ASP A 72 -4.61 -1.16 13.38
C ASP A 72 -4.62 -2.24 12.29
N GLU A 73 -5.73 -2.94 12.08
CA GLU A 73 -5.85 -4.03 11.11
C GLU A 73 -7.31 -4.17 10.64
N LYS A 74 -7.52 -4.21 9.33
CA LYS A 74 -8.88 -4.27 8.76
C LYS A 74 -8.92 -4.85 7.36
N ASN A 75 -10.03 -5.51 7.03
CA ASN A 75 -10.39 -5.85 5.66
C ASN A 75 -11.35 -4.82 5.07
N ILE A 76 -11.03 -4.28 3.90
CA ILE A 76 -11.82 -3.25 3.22
C ILE A 76 -11.91 -3.52 1.71
N SER A 77 -12.99 -3.09 1.05
CA SER A 77 -13.11 -3.15 -0.43
C SER A 77 -12.76 -1.83 -1.13
N LYS A 78 -12.51 -0.77 -0.35
CA LYS A 78 -12.14 0.55 -0.88
C LYS A 78 -10.64 0.63 -1.10
N THR A 79 -10.22 1.50 -2.02
CA THR A 79 -8.80 1.75 -2.33
C THR A 79 -8.21 2.91 -1.51
N GLU A 80 -8.84 3.22 -0.38
CA GLU A 80 -8.39 4.26 0.54
C GLU A 80 -8.57 3.80 1.98
N TYR A 81 -7.63 4.23 2.83
CA TYR A 81 -7.64 3.91 4.25
C TYR A 81 -7.24 5.12 5.11
N PRO A 82 -8.18 5.69 5.89
CA PRO A 82 -7.84 6.72 6.86
C PRO A 82 -7.14 6.08 8.06
N ILE A 83 -6.05 6.70 8.51
CA ILE A 83 -5.34 6.32 9.74
C ILE A 83 -5.59 7.35 10.82
N ASP A 84 -5.81 6.86 12.04
CA ASP A 84 -5.97 7.69 13.21
C ASP A 84 -4.74 8.59 13.44
N PRO A 85 -4.94 9.89 13.68
CA PRO A 85 -3.84 10.81 13.97
C PRO A 85 -2.95 10.36 15.14
N ILE A 86 -3.50 9.60 16.09
CA ILE A 86 -2.78 9.04 17.24
C ILE A 86 -1.67 8.08 16.78
N ILE A 87 -1.92 7.29 15.74
CA ILE A 87 -0.95 6.34 15.16
C ILE A 87 0.10 7.07 14.33
N ILE A 88 -0.26 8.22 13.73
CA ILE A 88 0.66 9.06 12.95
C ILE A 88 1.60 9.86 13.86
N LYS A 89 1.17 10.24 15.08
CA LYS A 89 1.97 11.01 16.06
C LYS A 89 3.36 10.43 16.36
N PRO A 90 3.55 9.11 16.58
CA PRO A 90 4.89 8.53 16.75
C PRO A 90 5.78 8.63 15.50
N LYS A 91 5.28 9.14 14.35
CA LYS A 91 5.97 9.41 13.07
C LYS A 91 6.72 8.21 12.47
N ARG A 92 6.49 7.00 13.00
CA ARG A 92 7.23 5.78 12.66
C ARG A 92 6.32 4.57 12.79
N PHE A 93 5.70 4.21 11.69
CA PHE A 93 4.92 2.99 11.53
C PHE A 93 5.24 2.35 10.17
N VAL A 94 4.84 1.09 10.01
CA VAL A 94 4.87 0.38 8.73
C VAL A 94 3.44 0.12 8.32
N PHE A 95 3.07 0.56 7.12
CA PHE A 95 1.80 0.25 6.50
C PHE A 95 1.96 -0.97 5.62
N CYS A 96 1.11 -1.97 5.81
CA CYS A 96 1.11 -3.23 5.12
C CYS A 96 -0.21 -3.39 4.36
N LEU A 97 -0.12 -3.80 3.10
CA LEU A 97 -1.25 -3.99 2.21
C LEU A 97 -1.08 -5.31 1.45
N ARG A 98 -2.16 -6.08 1.36
CA ARG A 98 -2.30 -7.21 0.44
C ARG A 98 -3.75 -7.28 -0.06
N ALA A 99 -4.02 -8.04 -1.10
CA ALA A 99 -5.38 -8.27 -1.57
C ALA A 99 -5.68 -9.73 -1.87
N GLN A 100 -6.96 -10.02 -1.99
CA GLN A 100 -7.53 -11.29 -2.39
C GLN A 100 -8.73 -10.99 -3.29
N ASP A 101 -9.11 -11.94 -4.15
CA ASP A 101 -10.40 -11.88 -4.82
C ASP A 101 -11.53 -11.88 -3.77
N LYS A 102 -12.46 -10.93 -3.87
CA LYS A 102 -13.53 -10.74 -2.88
C LYS A 102 -14.55 -11.88 -2.88
N HIS A 103 -14.75 -12.55 -4.01
CA HIS A 103 -15.88 -13.46 -4.25
C HIS A 103 -15.48 -14.93 -4.22
N THR A 104 -14.19 -15.24 -4.35
CA THR A 104 -13.74 -16.62 -4.52
C THR A 104 -12.98 -17.19 -3.33
N GLU A 105 -12.74 -16.39 -2.29
CA GLU A 105 -11.93 -16.76 -1.12
C GLU A 105 -10.55 -17.35 -1.53
N GLY A 106 -10.01 -16.91 -2.67
CA GLY A 106 -8.73 -17.38 -3.20
C GLY A 106 -7.52 -17.04 -2.32
N PRO A 107 -6.29 -17.33 -2.73
CA PRO A 107 -5.12 -17.00 -1.93
C PRO A 107 -4.91 -15.47 -1.80
N TRP A 108 -4.42 -15.03 -0.64
CA TRP A 108 -3.96 -13.66 -0.44
C TRP A 108 -2.67 -13.40 -1.23
N SER A 109 -2.55 -12.20 -1.80
CA SER A 109 -1.30 -11.71 -2.38
C SER A 109 -0.21 -11.57 -1.31
N HIS A 110 1.03 -11.41 -1.77
CA HIS A 110 2.13 -11.04 -0.88
C HIS A 110 1.90 -9.67 -0.25
N TRP A 111 2.48 -9.48 0.93
CA TRP A 111 2.47 -8.19 1.62
C TRP A 111 3.33 -7.18 0.88
N ILE A 112 2.76 -6.00 0.63
CA ILE A 112 3.49 -4.80 0.27
C ILE A 112 3.62 -3.93 1.51
N LEU A 113 4.81 -3.43 1.78
CA LEU A 113 5.11 -2.61 2.95
C LEU A 113 5.60 -1.22 2.57
N ILE A 114 5.11 -0.21 3.27
CA ILE A 114 5.60 1.17 3.22
C ILE A 114 6.01 1.60 4.62
N LYS A 115 7.26 2.01 4.75
CA LYS A 115 7.79 2.59 5.99
C LYS A 115 7.53 4.09 5.99
N SER A 116 6.84 4.61 7.01
CA SER A 116 6.70 6.06 7.17
C SER A 116 8.09 6.65 7.49
N LYS A 117 8.66 7.46 6.59
CA LYS A 117 9.93 8.15 6.86
C LYS A 117 9.67 9.35 7.76
N LYS A 118 10.60 9.62 8.68
CA LYS A 118 10.66 10.89 9.42
C LYS A 118 10.93 11.98 8.36
N ASN A 119 9.96 12.84 8.07
CA ASN A 119 10.29 14.11 7.42
C ASN A 119 11.26 14.83 8.37
N LYS A 120 12.56 14.85 8.04
CA LYS A 120 13.39 15.97 8.47
C LYS A 120 12.66 17.17 7.90
N THR A 121 12.14 18.03 8.76
CA THR A 121 11.68 19.35 8.37
C THR A 121 12.79 19.93 7.51
N LYS A 122 12.63 19.91 6.18
CA LYS A 122 13.37 20.83 5.35
C LYS A 122 12.77 22.15 5.79
N HIS A 123 13.48 22.84 6.67
CA HIS A 123 13.40 24.27 6.81
C HIS A 123 13.85 24.84 5.44
N LEU A 124 13.02 24.62 4.42
CA LEU A 124 13.03 25.37 3.19
C LEU A 124 12.40 26.70 3.58
N THR A 125 13.23 27.51 4.23
CA THR A 125 13.40 28.92 3.92
C THR A 125 12.21 29.49 3.11
N ILE A 126 11.11 29.78 3.79
CA ILE A 126 10.18 30.82 3.36
C ILE A 126 10.92 32.15 3.61
N ILE A 127 11.96 32.40 2.82
CA ILE A 127 12.49 33.74 2.57
C ILE A 127 12.22 34.14 1.11
N PHE A 128 11.86 33.20 0.22
CA PHE A 128 11.63 33.51 -1.18
C PHE A 128 10.22 33.96 -1.59
N LEU A 129 9.32 34.29 -0.66
CA LEU A 129 8.03 34.94 -0.97
C LEU A 129 7.73 36.19 -0.14
N LYS A 130 8.73 36.82 0.49
CA LYS A 130 8.55 38.13 1.14
C LYS A 130 9.36 39.29 0.56
N LEU A 131 10.12 39.07 -0.52
CA LEU A 131 10.91 40.14 -1.18
C LEU A 131 10.43 40.55 -2.57
N ASN A 132 9.52 39.82 -3.22
CA ASN A 132 8.99 40.22 -4.54
C ASN A 132 7.65 40.98 -4.51
N ALA A 133 7.19 41.43 -3.34
CA ALA A 133 6.01 42.29 -3.21
C ALA A 133 6.34 43.78 -3.05
N LEU A 134 7.61 44.17 -2.88
CA LEU A 134 8.02 45.58 -2.76
C LEU A 134 8.58 46.21 -4.05
N HIS A 135 8.72 45.44 -5.13
CA HIS A 135 9.20 45.95 -6.41
C HIS A 135 8.09 46.32 -7.41
N TYR A 136 6.81 46.06 -7.10
CA TYR A 136 5.69 46.32 -8.01
C TYR A 136 4.91 47.63 -7.72
N GLN A 137 5.41 48.50 -6.85
CA GLN A 137 4.75 49.78 -6.50
C GLN A 137 5.60 51.02 -6.81
N LYS A 138 6.67 50.90 -7.61
CA LYS A 138 7.53 52.04 -7.96
C LYS A 138 7.47 52.54 -9.42
N ASP A 139 6.72 51.88 -10.30
CA ASP A 139 6.64 52.27 -11.72
C ASP A 139 5.26 52.80 -12.15
N LYS A 140 4.55 53.49 -11.26
CA LYS A 140 3.28 54.18 -11.61
C LYS A 140 3.14 55.60 -11.05
N ILE A 141 4.26 56.31 -10.95
CA ILE A 141 4.25 57.76 -10.78
C ILE A 141 5.26 58.36 -11.78
N LYS A 142 4.79 58.60 -12.99
CA LYS A 142 5.10 59.80 -13.78
C LYS A 142 4.05 59.97 -14.86
#